data_AF-A0A6C0RGU7-F1
#
_entry.id   AF-A0A6C0RGU7-F1
#
_cell.length_a   1.000
_cell.length_b   1.000
_cell.length_c   1.000
_cell.angle_alpha   90.00
_cell.angle_beta   90.00
_cell.angle_gamma   90.00
#
_symmetry.space_group_name_H-M   'P 1'
#
loop_
_entity.id
_entity.type
_entity.pdbx_description
1 polymer ?
#
loop_
_entity_poly.entity_id
_entity_poly.type
_entity_poly.pdbx_seq_one_letter_code
_entity_poly.pdbx_strand_id
1 'polypeptide(L)'
;MKKVVFISVAMLMVSLLGFSQAKYQPKVVVLFMGEKNPTFDESKFPDCEFYYTPGITAEEKKAKTVASAGLGALGIKGTERDYDIDFSGTPEEAYATNICEAVFFDKNGNVSGLFRSAKNVCTSPKKNLKGSMDFVNYDSFSKDYIKKEKTTKAAKKAPKKPKHLFDYYGSGFPADFEVVNANGEKAMVSELVTGNPLTLFYCLYLSPGIDLAAGMESGNEKKGTDYINDNINTVKGIKKLSLLSDIEYDIFGNKVVW
;
A
#
# COMPACT_ATOMS: atom_id res chain seq x y z
N MET A 1 -33.10 19.58 -31.74
CA MET A 1 -31.84 19.74 -30.97
C MET A 1 -32.18 19.81 -29.49
N LYS A 2 -32.08 18.68 -28.78
CA LYS A 2 -32.36 18.60 -27.34
C LYS A 2 -31.04 18.72 -26.59
N LYS A 3 -30.97 19.69 -25.68
CA LYS A 3 -29.78 20.10 -24.93
C LYS A 3 -29.24 18.94 -24.11
N VAL A 4 -27.95 18.67 -24.31
CA VAL A 4 -27.14 17.75 -23.51
C VAL A 4 -27.05 18.32 -22.11
N VAL A 5 -27.49 17.54 -21.12
CA VAL A 5 -27.26 17.82 -19.71
C VAL A 5 -25.79 17.53 -19.44
N PHE A 6 -24.98 18.58 -19.39
CA PHE A 6 -23.67 18.55 -18.76
C PHE A 6 -23.88 18.22 -17.28
N ILE A 7 -23.69 16.96 -16.89
CA ILE A 7 -23.44 16.62 -15.49
C ILE A 7 -21.98 16.98 -15.25
N SER A 8 -21.79 18.23 -14.88
CA SER A 8 -20.56 18.76 -14.34
C SER A 8 -20.10 17.90 -13.16
N VAL A 9 -18.97 17.21 -13.34
CA VAL A 9 -18.10 16.64 -12.28
C VAL A 9 -17.44 17.81 -11.53
N ALA A 10 -18.26 18.71 -11.00
CA ALA A 10 -17.89 19.90 -10.27
C ALA A 10 -18.78 19.97 -9.04
N MET A 11 -18.60 19.02 -8.12
CA MET A 11 -18.98 19.14 -6.71
C MET A 11 -18.39 17.98 -5.91
N LEU A 12 -17.08 18.05 -5.68
CA LEU A 12 -16.48 17.45 -4.50
C LEU A 12 -15.59 18.48 -3.77
N MET A 13 -16.00 19.76 -3.85
CA MET A 13 -15.64 20.82 -2.91
C MET A 13 -16.69 20.82 -1.79
N VAL A 14 -16.65 19.80 -0.93
CA VAL A 14 -17.39 19.83 0.33
C VAL A 14 -16.37 19.70 1.45
N SER A 15 -16.14 20.86 2.08
CA SER A 15 -15.67 21.09 3.44
C SER A 15 -14.26 20.63 3.81
N LEU A 16 -13.36 21.62 3.90
CA LEU A 16 -12.23 21.71 4.82
C LEU A 16 -12.73 21.66 6.29
N LEU A 17 -13.34 20.55 6.70
CA LEU A 17 -13.50 20.24 8.11
C LEU A 17 -12.23 19.53 8.52
N GLY A 18 -11.54 20.04 9.54
CA GLY A 18 -10.34 19.41 10.09
C GLY A 18 -10.63 17.97 10.47
N PHE A 19 -10.21 17.05 9.60
CA PHE A 19 -10.29 15.63 9.86
C PHE A 19 -9.20 15.29 10.87
N SER A 20 -9.55 14.45 11.84
CA SER A 20 -8.69 14.08 12.96
C SER A 20 -7.48 13.29 12.46
N GLN A 21 -6.43 13.99 12.02
CA GLN A 21 -5.09 13.47 11.78
C GLN A 21 -4.63 12.69 13.01
N ALA A 22 -3.94 11.57 12.78
CA ALA A 22 -3.45 10.77 13.89
C ALA A 22 -2.40 11.55 14.68
N LYS A 23 -2.46 11.47 16.02
CA LYS A 23 -1.66 12.35 16.88
C LYS A 23 -0.15 12.12 16.78
N TYR A 24 0.25 10.88 16.52
CA TYR A 24 1.65 10.51 16.34
C TYR A 24 1.78 9.79 15.01
N GLN A 25 2.51 10.41 14.09
CA GLN A 25 2.63 9.97 12.71
C GLN A 25 3.95 9.21 12.50
N PRO A 26 3.92 8.09 11.78
CA PRO A 26 5.13 7.32 11.49
C PRO A 26 5.83 7.93 10.27
N LYS A 27 7.09 7.57 10.05
CA LYS A 27 7.65 7.65 8.70
C LYS A 27 6.92 6.62 7.82
N VAL A 28 6.52 6.97 6.60
CA VAL A 28 5.92 6.00 5.66
C VAL A 28 6.88 5.73 4.50
N VAL A 29 7.24 4.46 4.32
CA VAL A 29 8.06 3.99 3.21
C VAL A 29 7.20 3.09 2.34
N VAL A 30 7.10 3.42 1.05
CA VAL A 30 6.35 2.67 0.07
C VAL A 30 7.34 2.04 -0.90
N LEU A 31 7.32 0.70 -0.98
CA LEU A 31 8.11 -0.05 -1.94
C LEU A 31 7.22 -0.56 -3.07
N PHE A 32 7.49 -0.13 -4.29
CA PHE A 32 6.95 -0.76 -5.49
C PHE A 32 7.83 -1.94 -5.92
N MET A 33 7.22 -3.11 -6.09
CA MET A 33 7.86 -4.29 -6.65
C MET A 33 7.97 -4.14 -8.16
N GLY A 34 9.16 -3.83 -8.67
CA GLY A 34 9.41 -3.58 -10.10
C GLY A 34 9.57 -2.10 -10.44
N GLU A 35 9.42 -1.77 -11.72
CA GLU A 35 9.60 -0.43 -12.27
C GLU A 35 8.47 0.53 -11.88
N LYS A 36 8.80 1.84 -11.87
CA LYS A 36 7.82 2.90 -11.65
C LYS A 36 6.77 2.90 -12.76
N ASN A 37 5.49 2.90 -12.36
CA ASN A 37 4.39 3.10 -13.31
C ASN A 37 4.45 4.55 -13.85
N PRO A 38 4.44 4.77 -15.18
CA PRO A 38 4.59 6.11 -15.78
C PRO A 38 3.48 7.10 -15.43
N THR A 39 2.29 6.60 -15.09
CA THR A 39 1.09 7.40 -14.80
C THR A 39 0.83 7.56 -13.30
N PHE A 40 1.67 6.96 -12.46
CA PHE A 40 1.60 7.13 -11.01
C PHE A 40 2.30 8.42 -10.58
N ASP A 41 1.51 9.33 -10.00
CA ASP A 41 1.97 10.61 -9.49
C ASP A 41 2.21 10.53 -7.98
N GLU A 42 3.49 10.40 -7.60
CA GLU A 42 3.94 10.39 -6.21
C GLU A 42 3.60 11.69 -5.46
N SER A 43 3.46 12.82 -6.16
CA SER A 43 3.19 14.12 -5.51
C SER A 43 1.80 14.19 -4.86
N LYS A 44 0.90 13.26 -5.22
CA LYS A 44 -0.40 13.09 -4.56
C LYS A 44 -0.27 12.51 -3.13
N PHE A 45 0.91 12.03 -2.75
CA PHE A 45 1.20 11.33 -1.50
C PHE A 45 2.41 11.97 -0.78
N PRO A 46 2.28 13.23 -0.33
CA PRO A 46 3.39 14.01 0.22
C PRO A 46 3.99 13.44 1.52
N ASP A 47 3.25 12.59 2.23
CA ASP A 47 3.69 11.99 3.49
C ASP A 47 4.35 10.61 3.32
N CYS A 48 4.53 10.18 2.06
CA CYS A 48 5.11 8.90 1.68
C CYS A 48 6.49 9.06 0.99
N GLU A 49 7.46 8.24 1.37
CA GLU A 49 8.71 8.08 0.63
C GLU A 49 8.63 6.86 -0.31
N PHE A 50 8.91 7.07 -1.58
CA PHE A 50 8.76 6.04 -2.62
C PHE A 50 10.08 5.43 -3.06
N TYR A 51 10.10 4.10 -3.11
CA TYR A 51 11.21 3.30 -3.60
C TYR A 51 10.70 2.21 -4.55
N TYR A 52 11.62 1.71 -5.37
CA TYR A 52 11.38 0.80 -6.46
C TYR A 52 12.45 -0.31 -6.46
N THR A 53 12.11 -1.43 -7.08
CA THR A 53 13.04 -2.55 -7.34
C THR A 53 13.13 -2.82 -8.85
N PRO A 54 13.77 -1.93 -9.64
CA PRO A 54 13.97 -2.16 -11.07
C PRO A 54 14.76 -3.44 -11.27
N GLY A 55 14.20 -4.38 -12.04
CA GLY A 55 14.74 -5.73 -12.21
C GLY A 55 13.84 -6.83 -11.66
N ILE A 56 12.86 -6.49 -10.82
CA ILE A 56 11.76 -7.38 -10.47
C ILE A 56 10.66 -7.28 -11.51
N THR A 57 10.18 -8.44 -11.94
CA THR A 57 9.03 -8.61 -12.80
C THR A 57 7.94 -9.36 -12.06
N ALA A 58 6.70 -9.20 -12.51
CA ALA A 58 5.53 -9.78 -11.87
C ALA A 58 4.63 -10.45 -12.91
N GLU A 59 4.31 -11.71 -12.67
CA GLU A 59 3.30 -12.44 -13.42
C GLU A 59 1.99 -12.48 -12.62
N GLU A 60 0.93 -11.91 -13.17
CA GLU A 60 -0.40 -11.98 -12.56
C GLU A 60 -1.06 -13.32 -12.88
N LYS A 61 -1.06 -14.25 -11.92
CA LYS A 61 -1.81 -15.49 -12.03
C LYS A 61 -3.28 -15.25 -11.72
N LYS A 62 -4.13 -15.78 -12.60
CA LYS A 62 -5.60 -15.68 -12.47
C LYS A 62 -6.04 -16.35 -11.16
N ALA A 63 -6.38 -15.56 -10.14
CA ALA A 63 -7.13 -16.07 -9.00
C ALA A 63 -8.65 -15.92 -9.25
N LYS A 64 -9.44 -16.44 -8.31
CA LYS A 64 -10.90 -16.62 -8.47
C LYS A 64 -11.61 -15.30 -8.76
N THR A 65 -12.61 -15.41 -9.63
CA THR A 65 -13.57 -14.38 -9.96
C THR A 65 -14.43 -14.02 -8.73
N VAL A 66 -14.37 -12.79 -8.26
CA VAL A 66 -15.20 -12.20 -7.20
C VAL A 66 -16.12 -11.15 -7.84
N ALA A 67 -17.31 -10.88 -7.28
CA ALA A 67 -18.15 -9.80 -7.80
C ALA A 67 -17.56 -8.43 -7.42
N SER A 68 -17.43 -7.50 -8.38
CA SER A 68 -16.79 -6.21 -8.10
C SER A 68 -17.74 -5.23 -7.39
N ALA A 69 -17.41 -4.85 -6.15
CA ALA A 69 -18.21 -3.86 -5.41
C ALA A 69 -18.11 -2.45 -6.02
N GLY A 70 -16.95 -2.08 -6.58
CA GLY A 70 -16.71 -0.76 -7.17
C GLY A 70 -17.40 -0.52 -8.52
N LEU A 71 -17.45 -1.53 -9.39
CA LEU A 71 -18.15 -1.41 -10.68
C LEU A 71 -19.68 -1.42 -10.52
N GLY A 72 -20.18 -2.05 -9.45
CA GLY A 72 -21.60 -2.02 -9.08
C GLY A 72 -22.11 -0.61 -8.78
N ALA A 73 -21.27 0.26 -8.18
CA ALA A 73 -21.61 1.65 -7.91
C ALA A 73 -21.71 2.51 -9.20
N LEU A 74 -21.08 2.07 -10.30
CA LEU A 74 -21.12 2.70 -11.62
C LEU A 74 -22.15 2.06 -12.57
N GLY A 75 -22.97 1.12 -12.08
CA GLY A 75 -23.95 0.39 -12.90
C GLY A 75 -23.34 -0.62 -13.87
N ILE A 76 -22.04 -0.92 -13.74
CA ILE A 76 -21.31 -1.87 -14.58
C ILE A 76 -21.30 -3.22 -13.88
N LYS A 77 -21.92 -4.24 -14.49
CA LYS A 77 -21.78 -5.64 -14.04
C LYS A 77 -20.35 -6.12 -14.29
N GLY A 78 -19.50 -5.96 -13.30
CA GLY A 78 -18.13 -6.43 -13.32
C GLY A 78 -17.91 -7.62 -12.39
N THR A 79 -17.00 -8.50 -12.79
CA THR A 79 -16.36 -9.40 -11.87
C THR A 79 -14.93 -8.91 -11.62
N GLU A 80 -14.60 -8.72 -10.36
CA GLU A 80 -13.23 -8.55 -9.88
C GLU A 80 -12.50 -9.89 -10.02
N ARG A 81 -11.24 -9.83 -10.41
CA ARG A 81 -10.36 -10.99 -10.34
C ARG A 81 -9.31 -10.62 -9.31
N ASP A 82 -9.26 -11.36 -8.21
CA ASP A 82 -8.05 -11.34 -7.41
C ASP A 82 -6.96 -11.99 -8.25
N TYR A 83 -5.74 -11.46 -8.17
CA TYR A 83 -4.60 -12.04 -8.85
C TYR A 83 -3.59 -12.41 -7.77
N ASP A 84 -3.13 -13.67 -7.80
CA ASP A 84 -1.90 -14.01 -7.13
C ASP A 84 -0.77 -13.46 -8.00
N ILE A 85 0.14 -12.70 -7.40
CA ILE A 85 1.27 -12.11 -8.12
C ILE A 85 2.49 -12.94 -7.80
N ASP A 86 3.07 -13.55 -8.83
CA ASP A 86 4.36 -14.22 -8.71
C ASP A 86 5.45 -13.26 -9.16
N PHE A 87 6.35 -12.93 -8.24
CA PHE A 87 7.51 -12.09 -8.52
C PHE A 87 8.70 -12.95 -8.93
N SER A 88 9.51 -12.41 -9.85
CA SER A 88 10.77 -13.01 -10.25
C SER A 88 11.76 -11.93 -10.70
N GLY A 89 13.06 -12.23 -10.69
CA GLY A 89 14.11 -11.32 -11.14
C GLY A 89 15.11 -11.02 -10.02
N THR A 90 15.77 -9.87 -10.09
CA THR A 90 16.78 -9.47 -9.12
C THR A 90 16.40 -8.16 -8.46
N PRO A 91 16.59 -8.01 -7.13
CA PRO A 91 17.13 -8.98 -6.18
C PRO A 91 16.12 -10.09 -5.79
N GLU A 92 16.57 -11.33 -5.64
CA GLU A 92 15.69 -12.47 -5.29
C GLU A 92 15.15 -12.36 -3.85
N GLU A 93 15.93 -11.70 -2.99
CA GLU A 93 15.63 -11.44 -1.59
C GLU A 93 14.31 -10.68 -1.41
N ALA A 94 13.97 -9.80 -2.36
CA ALA A 94 12.79 -8.95 -2.29
C ALA A 94 11.46 -9.73 -2.37
N TYR A 95 11.47 -10.96 -2.87
CA TYR A 95 10.28 -11.80 -2.97
C TYR A 95 10.44 -13.20 -2.33
N ALA A 96 11.54 -13.43 -1.60
CA ALA A 96 11.75 -14.66 -0.84
C ALA A 96 10.73 -14.87 0.29
N THR A 97 10.10 -13.78 0.76
CA THR A 97 8.97 -13.77 1.70
C THR A 97 7.91 -12.84 1.12
N ASN A 98 6.62 -13.12 1.35
CA ASN A 98 5.58 -12.18 0.96
C ASN A 98 5.68 -10.90 1.82
N ILE A 99 6.13 -9.83 1.19
CA ILE A 99 6.27 -8.51 1.81
C ILE A 99 5.14 -7.54 1.45
N CYS A 100 4.15 -7.95 0.64
CA CYS A 100 3.05 -7.14 0.11
C CYS A 100 1.97 -6.80 1.17
N GLU A 101 2.41 -6.46 2.37
CA GLU A 101 1.61 -6.03 3.50
C GLU A 101 2.21 -4.76 4.12
N ALA A 102 1.39 -4.00 4.84
CA ALA A 102 1.81 -2.77 5.50
C ALA A 102 2.26 -3.08 6.94
N VAL A 103 3.56 -3.09 7.18
CA VAL A 103 4.19 -3.56 8.43
C VAL A 103 4.89 -2.41 9.13
N PHE A 104 4.72 -2.31 10.44
CA PHE A 104 5.46 -1.36 11.27
C PHE A 104 6.82 -1.90 11.69
N PHE A 105 7.80 -1.00 11.75
CA PHE A 105 9.14 -1.21 12.26
C PHE A 105 9.45 -0.21 13.38
N ASP A 106 10.08 -0.67 14.45
CA ASP A 106 10.60 0.20 15.50
C ASP A 106 11.93 0.86 15.11
N LYS A 107 12.46 1.75 15.96
CA LYS A 107 13.73 2.45 15.72
C LYS A 107 14.95 1.56 15.52
N ASN A 108 14.90 0.31 15.98
CA ASN A 108 15.98 -0.66 15.79
C ASN A 108 15.81 -1.46 14.50
N GLY A 109 14.81 -1.16 13.68
CA GLY A 109 14.49 -1.90 12.46
C GLY A 109 13.82 -3.24 12.74
N ASN A 110 13.17 -3.45 13.90
CA ASN A 110 12.42 -4.68 14.17
C ASN A 110 10.96 -4.52 13.81
N VAL A 111 10.39 -5.56 13.18
CA VAL A 111 8.94 -5.69 12.93
C VAL A 111 8.18 -5.57 14.26
N SER A 112 7.32 -4.57 14.35
CA SER A 112 6.64 -4.13 15.59
C SER A 112 5.12 -4.23 15.53
N GLY A 113 4.54 -4.39 14.33
CA GLY A 113 3.10 -4.51 14.14
C GLY A 113 2.72 -4.68 12.67
N LEU A 114 1.48 -5.10 12.43
CA LEU A 114 0.88 -5.16 11.09
C LEU A 114 -0.29 -4.19 11.04
N PHE A 115 -0.21 -3.23 10.13
CA PHE A 115 -1.26 -2.25 9.88
C PHE A 115 -2.46 -2.94 9.25
N ARG A 116 -3.64 -2.79 9.87
CA ARG A 116 -4.92 -3.26 9.30
C ARG A 116 -5.80 -2.10 8.90
N SER A 117 -5.79 -1.05 9.70
CA SER A 117 -6.41 0.25 9.42
C SER A 117 -5.89 1.27 10.41
N ALA A 118 -6.22 2.54 10.22
CA ALA A 118 -5.91 3.58 11.19
C ALA A 118 -6.62 3.39 12.55
N LYS A 119 -7.53 2.42 12.68
CA LYS A 119 -8.15 2.06 13.96
C LYS A 119 -7.46 0.89 14.63
N ASN A 120 -6.83 -0.01 13.87
CA ASN A 120 -6.38 -1.30 14.37
C ASN A 120 -4.99 -1.68 13.84
N VAL A 121 -4.08 -1.94 14.78
CA VAL A 121 -2.77 -2.54 14.53
C VAL A 121 -2.73 -3.91 15.19
N CYS A 122 -2.30 -4.93 14.44
CA CYS A 122 -2.06 -6.27 14.99
C CYS A 122 -0.63 -6.33 15.55
N THR A 123 -0.46 -6.69 16.82
CA THR A 123 0.85 -6.66 17.51
C THR A 123 1.39 -8.04 17.86
N SER A 124 0.73 -9.11 17.42
CA SER A 124 1.16 -10.48 17.72
C SER A 124 0.82 -11.43 16.58
N PRO A 125 1.83 -12.05 15.92
CA PRO A 125 1.56 -13.14 15.00
C PRO A 125 1.19 -14.40 15.78
N LYS A 126 0.16 -15.13 15.32
CA LYS A 126 -0.19 -16.43 15.91
C LYS A 126 0.91 -17.45 15.64
N LYS A 127 1.88 -17.62 16.54
CA LYS A 127 2.76 -18.80 16.51
C LYS A 127 1.97 -20.01 16.98
N ASN A 128 1.48 -20.80 16.03
CA ASN A 128 0.76 -22.07 16.20
C ASN A 128 -0.61 -21.93 16.90
N LEU A 129 -1.63 -21.73 16.06
CA LEU A 129 -3.09 -21.80 16.30
C LEU A 129 -3.53 -22.44 17.64
N LYS A 130 -3.74 -21.60 18.67
CA LYS A 130 -4.78 -21.76 19.72
C LYS A 130 -5.09 -20.48 20.55
N GLY A 131 -4.66 -19.29 20.11
CA GLY A 131 -4.90 -18.00 20.80
C GLY A 131 -5.56 -16.91 19.93
N SER A 132 -6.02 -15.83 20.56
CA SER A 132 -6.51 -14.60 19.91
C SER A 132 -5.36 -13.80 19.29
N MET A 133 -5.62 -13.09 18.18
CA MET A 133 -4.70 -12.05 17.71
C MET A 133 -4.87 -10.85 18.65
N ASP A 134 -3.75 -10.21 19.00
CA ASP A 134 -3.78 -9.00 19.81
C ASP A 134 -3.85 -7.78 18.89
N PHE A 135 -4.95 -7.04 19.02
CA PHE A 135 -5.16 -5.79 18.32
C PHE A 135 -5.11 -4.64 19.31
N VAL A 136 -4.49 -3.55 18.88
CA VAL A 136 -4.46 -2.29 19.62
C VAL A 136 -4.88 -1.16 18.71
N ASN A 137 -5.36 -0.09 19.34
CA ASN A 137 -5.64 1.15 18.63
C ASN A 137 -4.33 1.80 18.12
N TYR A 138 -4.37 2.36 16.91
CA TYR A 138 -3.24 3.02 16.28
C TYR A 138 -2.63 4.12 17.15
N ASP A 139 -3.42 5.05 17.70
CA ASP A 139 -2.88 6.17 18.50
C ASP A 139 -2.17 5.69 19.76
N SER A 140 -2.69 4.63 20.38
CA SER A 140 -2.02 4.02 21.54
C SER A 140 -0.72 3.34 21.14
N PHE A 141 -0.73 2.65 19.99
CA PHE A 141 0.45 1.98 19.45
C PHE A 141 1.53 2.99 19.06
N SER A 142 1.20 3.97 18.22
CA SER A 142 2.12 4.99 17.72
C SER A 142 2.70 5.85 18.84
N LYS A 143 1.89 6.22 19.85
CA LYS A 143 2.36 6.91 21.07
C LYS A 143 3.47 6.15 21.79
N ASP A 144 3.35 4.84 21.88
CA ASP A 144 4.29 4.01 22.61
C ASP A 144 5.68 4.01 21.93
N TYR A 145 5.74 4.02 20.60
CA TYR A 145 7.01 4.06 19.86
C TYR A 145 7.53 5.50 19.66
N ILE A 146 6.68 6.44 19.26
CA ILE A 146 7.11 7.80 18.90
C ILE A 146 7.36 8.67 20.13
N LYS A 147 6.46 8.65 21.11
CA LYS A 147 6.56 9.51 22.29
C LYS A 147 7.29 8.85 23.46
N LYS A 148 7.09 7.55 23.65
CA LYS A 148 7.74 6.81 24.76
C LYS A 148 9.00 6.06 24.33
N GLU A 149 9.37 6.15 23.05
CA GLU A 149 10.57 5.53 22.48
C GLU A 149 10.71 4.04 22.78
N LYS A 150 9.57 3.34 22.92
CA LYS A 150 9.58 1.89 23.12
C LYS A 150 10.21 1.20 21.92
N THR A 151 10.78 0.03 22.20
CA THR A 151 11.28 -0.89 21.18
C THR A 151 10.54 -2.20 21.32
N THR A 152 10.31 -2.88 20.21
CA THR A 152 9.77 -4.23 20.19
C THR A 152 10.79 -5.18 20.80
N LYS A 153 10.28 -6.14 21.58
CA LYS A 153 11.14 -7.15 22.19
C LYS A 153 11.75 -8.03 21.10
N ALA A 154 13.07 -8.13 21.09
CA ALA A 154 13.80 -8.97 20.16
C ALA A 154 13.33 -10.43 20.20
N ALA A 155 13.11 -11.01 19.03
CA ALA A 155 12.75 -12.41 18.89
C ALA A 155 13.95 -13.28 19.27
N LYS A 156 13.72 -14.26 20.16
CA LYS A 156 14.79 -15.17 20.61
C LYS A 156 15.19 -16.22 19.55
N LYS A 157 14.34 -16.46 18.56
CA LYS A 157 14.50 -17.50 17.52
C LYS A 157 13.82 -17.04 16.24
N ALA A 158 14.46 -17.35 15.11
CA ALA A 158 13.88 -17.18 13.79
C ALA A 158 12.55 -17.96 13.67
N PRO A 159 11.57 -17.46 12.89
CA PRO A 159 10.37 -18.21 12.57
C PRO A 159 10.72 -19.49 11.80
N LYS A 160 10.06 -20.61 12.12
CA LYS A 160 10.38 -21.92 11.53
C LYS A 160 9.97 -22.07 10.06
N LYS A 161 8.94 -21.34 9.62
CA LYS A 161 8.37 -21.35 8.26
C LYS A 161 7.63 -20.02 7.98
N PRO A 162 8.35 -18.89 7.94
CA PRO A 162 7.74 -17.61 7.67
C PRO A 162 7.17 -17.61 6.24
N LYS A 163 5.99 -17.02 6.08
CA LYS A 163 5.37 -16.76 4.78
C LYS A 163 5.23 -15.26 4.52
N HIS A 164 5.02 -14.49 5.58
CA HIS A 164 4.77 -13.05 5.54
C HIS A 164 5.86 -12.30 6.31
N LEU A 165 6.14 -11.05 5.94
CA LEU A 165 7.09 -10.20 6.66
C LEU A 165 6.74 -10.06 8.14
N PHE A 166 5.46 -9.99 8.47
CA PHE A 166 4.96 -9.93 9.83
C PHE A 166 5.31 -11.18 10.68
N ASP A 167 5.60 -12.33 10.06
CA ASP A 167 6.05 -13.53 10.78
C ASP A 167 7.42 -13.34 11.46
N TYR A 168 8.16 -12.32 11.03
CA TYR A 168 9.45 -11.91 11.61
C TYR A 168 9.30 -10.96 12.81
N TYR A 169 8.10 -10.75 13.35
CA TYR A 169 7.85 -9.93 14.54
C TYR A 169 8.94 -10.03 15.62
N GLY A 170 9.46 -8.87 16.03
CA GLY A 170 10.59 -8.72 16.94
C GLY A 170 11.96 -8.97 16.29
N SER A 171 12.03 -9.06 14.97
CA SER A 171 13.26 -9.19 14.17
C SER A 171 13.17 -8.22 12.99
N GLY A 172 14.30 -7.92 12.33
CA GLY A 172 14.31 -7.13 11.11
C GLY A 172 13.93 -7.91 9.85
N PHE A 173 14.20 -7.31 8.69
CA PHE A 173 14.04 -7.97 7.40
C PHE A 173 14.77 -9.32 7.34
N PRO A 174 14.21 -10.33 6.67
CA PRO A 174 14.84 -11.64 6.54
C PRO A 174 16.14 -11.62 5.74
N ALA A 175 16.20 -10.75 4.75
CA ALA A 175 17.36 -10.49 3.91
C ALA A 175 17.30 -9.03 3.50
N ASP A 176 18.47 -8.42 3.32
CA ASP A 176 18.61 -7.05 2.89
C ASP A 176 18.81 -7.00 1.38
N PHE A 177 18.31 -5.95 0.73
CA PHE A 177 18.43 -5.78 -0.72
C PHE A 177 18.40 -4.31 -1.11
N GLU A 178 19.00 -4.01 -2.26
CA GLU A 178 19.06 -2.65 -2.79
C GLU A 178 17.73 -2.26 -3.43
N VAL A 179 17.30 -1.04 -3.16
CA VAL A 179 16.15 -0.38 -3.78
C VAL A 179 16.58 0.99 -4.29
N VAL A 180 15.82 1.57 -5.21
CA VAL A 180 16.09 2.91 -5.75
C VAL A 180 14.89 3.82 -5.60
N ASN A 181 15.11 5.10 -5.35
CA ASN A 181 14.03 6.10 -5.41
C ASN A 181 13.85 6.68 -6.82
N ALA A 182 12.90 7.60 -6.99
CA ALA A 182 12.63 8.25 -8.28
C ALA A 182 13.80 9.07 -8.84
N ASN A 183 14.75 9.48 -8.00
CA ASN A 183 15.97 10.20 -8.40
C ASN A 183 17.12 9.25 -8.79
N GLY A 184 16.91 7.93 -8.68
CA GLY A 184 17.92 6.90 -8.93
C GLY A 184 18.91 6.71 -7.77
N GLU A 185 18.63 7.29 -6.60
CA GLU A 185 19.45 7.08 -5.40
C GLU A 185 19.17 5.70 -4.83
N LYS A 186 20.24 4.97 -4.50
CA LYS A 186 20.21 3.61 -3.99
C LYS A 186 20.23 3.61 -2.46
N ALA A 187 19.47 2.71 -1.86
CA ALA A 187 19.49 2.45 -0.43
C ALA A 187 19.26 0.96 -0.17
N MET A 188 19.76 0.46 0.96
CA MET A 188 19.39 -0.88 1.41
C MET A 188 18.02 -0.84 2.09
N VAL A 189 17.16 -1.84 1.89
CA VAL A 189 15.80 -1.84 2.46
C VAL A 189 15.81 -1.74 3.99
N SER A 190 16.82 -2.32 4.64
CA SER A 190 16.98 -2.25 6.10
C SER A 190 17.25 -0.83 6.62
N GLU A 191 17.93 0.00 5.83
CA GLU A 191 18.24 1.39 6.16
C GLU A 191 16.97 2.25 6.16
N LEU A 192 16.01 1.94 5.27
CA LEU A 192 14.77 2.69 5.13
C LEU A 192 13.88 2.61 6.37
N VAL A 193 13.96 1.50 7.11
CA VAL A 193 13.09 1.21 8.25
C VAL A 193 13.76 1.40 9.62
N THR A 194 15.06 1.69 9.64
CA THR A 194 15.86 1.82 10.87
C THR A 194 16.05 3.30 11.25
N GLY A 195 16.26 3.58 12.55
CA GLY A 195 16.61 4.91 13.05
C GLY A 195 15.43 5.86 13.31
N ASN A 196 14.28 5.62 12.68
CA ASN A 196 13.06 6.38 12.92
C ASN A 196 12.26 5.80 14.09
N PRO A 197 11.65 6.61 14.98
CA PRO A 197 10.92 6.10 16.14
C PRO A 197 9.87 5.03 15.80
N LEU A 198 9.19 5.21 14.66
CA LEU A 198 8.25 4.25 14.07
C LEU A 198 8.22 4.45 12.55
N THR A 199 8.39 3.37 11.79
CA THR A 199 8.26 3.37 10.33
C THR A 199 7.13 2.44 9.90
N LEU A 200 6.22 2.89 9.04
CA LEU A 200 5.27 2.05 8.32
C LEU A 200 5.86 1.73 6.94
N PHE A 201 6.20 0.47 6.72
CA PHE A 201 6.68 -0.03 5.44
C PHE A 201 5.52 -0.70 4.70
N TYR A 202 5.20 -0.24 3.50
CA TYR A 202 4.15 -0.82 2.67
C TYR A 202 4.70 -1.22 1.31
N CYS A 203 4.70 -2.51 1.02
CA CYS A 203 5.07 -3.01 -0.29
C CYS A 203 3.84 -3.29 -1.14
N LEU A 204 3.87 -2.89 -2.41
CA LEU A 204 2.80 -3.14 -3.37
C LEU A 204 3.33 -3.30 -4.80
N TYR A 205 2.46 -3.77 -5.69
CA TYR A 205 2.75 -3.86 -7.11
C TYR A 205 1.68 -3.12 -7.91
N LEU A 206 2.15 -2.22 -8.79
CA LEU A 206 1.33 -1.57 -9.79
C LEU A 206 1.93 -1.87 -11.16
N SER A 207 1.19 -2.62 -11.98
CA SER A 207 1.66 -2.99 -13.31
C SER A 207 1.97 -1.74 -14.15
N PRO A 208 3.12 -1.67 -14.83
CA PRO A 208 3.49 -0.51 -15.65
C PRO A 208 2.54 -0.31 -16.85
N GLY A 209 1.82 -1.36 -17.26
CA GLY A 209 0.81 -1.28 -18.32
C GLY A 209 -0.55 -0.73 -17.89
N ILE A 210 -0.76 -0.45 -16.59
CA ILE A 210 -1.98 0.20 -16.12
C ILE A 210 -1.83 1.71 -16.30
N ASP A 211 -2.70 2.29 -17.11
CA ASP A 211 -2.82 3.73 -17.24
C ASP A 211 -3.86 4.26 -16.24
N LEU A 212 -3.39 5.00 -15.24
CA LEU A 212 -4.24 5.62 -14.23
C LEU A 212 -5.00 6.84 -14.79
N ALA A 213 -4.53 7.48 -15.86
CA ALA A 213 -5.19 8.64 -16.47
C ALA A 213 -6.23 8.26 -17.53
N ALA A 214 -6.05 7.14 -18.23
CA ALA A 214 -6.89 6.73 -19.37
C ALA A 214 -8.41 6.76 -19.09
N GLY A 215 -8.85 6.20 -17.96
CA GLY A 215 -10.26 6.21 -17.56
C GLY A 215 -10.79 7.61 -17.25
N MET A 216 -9.95 8.50 -16.73
CA MET A 216 -10.33 9.86 -16.33
C MET A 216 -10.40 10.81 -17.53
N GLU A 217 -9.53 10.64 -18.53
CA GLU A 217 -9.52 11.41 -19.77
C GLU A 217 -10.59 10.97 -20.78
N SER A 218 -11.09 9.74 -20.66
CA SER A 218 -12.02 9.12 -21.61
C SER A 218 -13.39 9.80 -21.74
N GLY A 219 -13.71 10.79 -20.91
CA GLY A 219 -14.97 11.54 -20.93
C GLY A 219 -15.24 12.34 -22.21
N ASN A 220 -14.20 12.64 -23.00
CA ASN A 220 -14.34 13.28 -24.31
C ASN A 220 -14.04 12.26 -25.42
N GLU A 221 -15.09 11.89 -26.17
CA GLU A 221 -15.03 11.24 -27.50
C GLU A 221 -14.83 9.72 -27.60
N LYS A 222 -14.48 8.99 -26.53
CA LYS A 222 -14.45 7.52 -26.55
C LYS A 222 -15.81 6.92 -26.18
N LYS A 223 -16.43 6.12 -27.06
CA LYS A 223 -17.68 5.37 -26.79
C LYS A 223 -17.46 3.87 -27.04
N GLY A 224 -18.15 3.02 -26.29
CA GLY A 224 -18.18 1.57 -26.53
C GLY A 224 -17.23 0.77 -25.62
N THR A 225 -16.84 -0.42 -26.07
CA THR A 225 -16.11 -1.42 -25.27
C THR A 225 -14.75 -0.91 -24.80
N ASP A 226 -14.06 -0.10 -25.60
CA ASP A 226 -12.72 0.42 -25.25
C ASP A 226 -12.79 1.42 -24.10
N TYR A 227 -13.80 2.32 -24.10
CA TYR A 227 -14.08 3.22 -22.98
C TYR A 227 -14.33 2.44 -21.66
N ILE A 228 -15.12 1.36 -21.73
CA ILE A 228 -15.42 0.53 -20.56
C ILE A 228 -14.16 -0.17 -20.07
N ASN A 229 -13.32 -0.68 -20.96
CA ASN A 229 -12.07 -1.34 -20.62
C ASN A 229 -11.06 -0.37 -19.98
N ASP A 230 -10.90 0.84 -20.53
CA ASP A 230 -10.05 1.89 -19.98
C ASP A 230 -10.48 2.24 -18.54
N ASN A 231 -11.78 2.48 -18.32
CA ASN A 231 -12.33 2.75 -16.99
C ASN A 231 -12.12 1.58 -16.01
N ILE A 232 -12.36 0.33 -16.45
CA ILE A 232 -12.14 -0.85 -15.60
C ILE A 232 -10.66 -0.97 -15.20
N ASN A 233 -9.73 -0.74 -16.12
CA ASN A 233 -8.30 -0.84 -15.85
C ASN A 233 -7.83 0.27 -14.90
N THR A 234 -8.27 1.52 -15.10
CA THR A 234 -7.99 2.64 -14.20
C THR A 234 -8.54 2.38 -12.79
N VAL A 235 -9.81 1.95 -12.66
CA VAL A 235 -10.41 1.64 -11.36
C VAL A 235 -9.67 0.50 -10.64
N LYS A 236 -9.22 -0.53 -11.36
CA LYS A 236 -8.39 -1.59 -10.79
C LYS A 236 -7.06 -1.06 -10.27
N GLY A 237 -6.40 -0.18 -11.02
CA GLY A 237 -5.17 0.50 -10.60
C GLY A 237 -5.36 1.30 -9.32
N ILE A 238 -6.38 2.18 -9.31
CA ILE A 238 -6.72 3.00 -8.13
C ILE A 238 -7.04 2.12 -6.92
N LYS A 239 -7.76 1.01 -7.11
CA LYS A 239 -8.07 0.08 -6.01
C LYS A 239 -6.81 -0.55 -5.42
N LYS A 240 -5.79 -0.89 -6.23
CA LYS A 240 -4.50 -1.38 -5.71
C LYS A 240 -3.78 -0.31 -4.86
N LEU A 241 -4.11 0.96 -5.04
CA LEU A 241 -3.55 2.11 -4.32
C LEU A 241 -4.47 2.62 -3.20
N SER A 242 -5.59 1.94 -2.93
CA SER A 242 -6.58 2.41 -1.96
C SER A 242 -6.01 2.48 -0.55
N LEU A 243 -5.21 1.49 -0.14
CA LEU A 243 -4.57 1.50 1.18
C LEU A 243 -3.61 2.68 1.35
N LEU A 244 -2.92 3.08 0.28
CA LEU A 244 -2.07 4.26 0.30
C LEU A 244 -2.89 5.54 0.47
N SER A 245 -4.03 5.63 -0.22
CA SER A 245 -4.99 6.74 -0.05
C SER A 245 -5.57 6.77 1.37
N ASP A 246 -5.88 5.60 1.94
CA ASP A 246 -6.38 5.47 3.31
C ASP A 246 -5.30 5.86 4.34
N ILE A 247 -4.03 5.57 4.08
CA ILE A 247 -2.90 6.00 4.92
C ILE A 247 -2.80 7.54 4.93
N GLU A 248 -2.71 8.17 3.76
CA GLU A 248 -2.69 9.64 3.63
C GLU A 248 -3.87 10.28 4.36
N TYR A 249 -5.07 9.75 4.13
CA TYR A 249 -6.28 10.33 4.69
C TYR A 249 -6.41 10.09 6.19
N ASP A 250 -6.31 8.83 6.64
CA ASP A 250 -6.59 8.50 8.03
C ASP A 250 -5.43 8.84 8.98
N ILE A 251 -4.17 8.77 8.53
CA ILE A 251 -3.00 9.07 9.36
C ILE A 251 -2.60 10.55 9.24
N PHE A 252 -2.65 11.12 8.03
CA PHE A 252 -2.16 12.47 7.73
C PHE A 252 -3.25 13.50 7.51
N GLY A 253 -4.51 13.08 7.33
CA GLY A 253 -5.61 13.99 7.03
C GLY A 253 -5.59 14.50 5.59
N ASN A 254 -4.75 13.93 4.73
CA ASN A 254 -4.61 14.33 3.33
C ASN A 254 -5.51 13.49 2.43
N LYS A 255 -6.43 14.14 1.71
CA LYS A 255 -7.34 13.46 0.81
C LYS A 255 -6.74 13.37 -0.59
N VAL A 256 -6.38 12.17 -1.00
CA VAL A 256 -5.93 11.89 -2.35
C VAL A 256 -7.08 12.04 -3.34
N VAL A 257 -6.88 12.89 -4.35
CA VAL A 257 -7.80 13.06 -5.48
C VAL A 257 -7.19 12.37 -6.68
N TRP A 258 -7.88 11.33 -7.16
CA TRP A 258 -7.52 10.59 -8.36
C TRP A 258 -7.86 11.40 -9.58
#